data_AF-A0A2W6N7X0-F1
#
_entry.id   AF-A0A2W6N7X0-F1
#
_cell.length_a   1.000
_cell.length_b   1.000
_cell.length_c   1.000
_cell.angle_alpha   90.00
_cell.angle_beta   90.00
_cell.angle_gamma   90.00
#
_symmetry.space_group_name_H-M   'P 1'
#
loop_
_entity.id
_entity.type
_entity.pdbx_description
1 polymer ?
#
loop_
_entity_poly.entity_id
_entity_poly.type
_entity_poly.pdbx_seq_one_letter_code
_entity_poly.pdbx_strand_id
1 'polypeptide(L)'
;MAQETLDRLNEEIAFKTIVNSALHIFPKSFINRNNEIILEPRNNVYFRLDEVDTVMDFKCKMFAWLSRPIAKGLNKYWWPRVLACFNELLRTNFTKDEMYLIYDRLGNDVNRKLTVKFIESGYDMELLKR
;
A
#
# COMPACT_ATOMS: atom_id res chain seq x y z
N MET A 1 -20.23 24.70 -5.39
CA MET A 1 -19.05 25.47 -5.83
C MET A 1 -17.99 25.58 -4.74
N ALA A 2 -18.19 26.33 -3.64
CA ALA A 2 -17.16 26.49 -2.60
C ALA A 2 -16.85 25.19 -1.83
N GLN A 3 -17.89 24.45 -1.38
CA GLN A 3 -17.72 23.19 -0.65
C GLN A 3 -17.01 22.12 -1.49
N GLU A 4 -17.47 21.93 -2.72
CA GLU A 4 -16.90 20.97 -3.67
C GLU A 4 -15.42 21.28 -4.02
N THR A 5 -15.04 22.56 -4.03
CA THR A 5 -13.64 22.96 -4.24
C THR A 5 -12.79 22.61 -3.01
N LEU A 6 -13.33 22.84 -1.80
CA LEU A 6 -12.67 22.50 -0.55
C LEU A 6 -12.50 20.98 -0.39
N ASP A 7 -13.50 20.20 -0.76
CA ASP A 7 -13.45 18.73 -0.69
C ASP A 7 -12.35 18.18 -1.61
N ARG A 8 -12.28 18.64 -2.86
CA ARG A 8 -11.21 18.27 -3.79
C ARG A 8 -9.82 18.64 -3.29
N LEU A 9 -9.68 19.83 -2.69
CA LEU A 9 -8.41 20.26 -2.11
C LEU A 9 -8.00 19.36 -0.93
N ASN A 10 -8.95 18.98 -0.08
CA ASN A 10 -8.70 18.08 1.05
C ASN A 10 -8.26 16.68 0.58
N GLU A 11 -8.90 16.15 -0.47
CA GLU A 11 -8.50 14.87 -1.08
C GLU A 11 -7.09 14.93 -1.65
N GLU A 12 -6.76 16.01 -2.37
CA GLU A 12 -5.41 16.22 -2.93
C GLU A 12 -4.35 16.32 -1.81
N ILE A 13 -4.64 17.05 -0.74
CA ILE A 13 -3.77 17.16 0.44
C ILE A 13 -3.59 15.80 1.10
N ALA A 14 -4.67 15.03 1.28
CA ALA A 14 -4.61 13.71 1.90
C ALA A 14 -3.78 12.73 1.04
N PHE A 15 -3.95 12.77 -0.27
CA PHE A 15 -3.18 11.96 -1.20
C PHE A 15 -1.68 12.31 -1.17
N LYS A 16 -1.33 13.60 -1.27
CA LYS A 16 0.06 14.05 -1.13
C LYS A 16 0.65 13.65 0.22
N THR A 17 -0.15 13.72 1.28
CA THR A 17 0.27 13.36 2.64
C THR A 17 0.65 11.88 2.72
N ILE A 18 -0.20 10.95 2.23
CA ILE A 18 0.12 9.52 2.31
C ILE A 18 1.35 9.15 1.47
N VAL A 19 1.51 9.76 0.29
CA VAL A 19 2.71 9.54 -0.55
C VAL A 19 3.97 10.03 0.17
N ASN A 20 3.93 11.24 0.75
CA ASN A 20 5.06 11.78 1.51
C ASN A 20 5.36 10.98 2.78
N SER A 21 4.33 10.50 3.48
CA SER A 21 4.50 9.59 4.62
C SER A 21 5.18 8.29 4.19
N ALA A 22 4.80 7.71 3.04
CA ALA A 22 5.47 6.53 2.51
C ALA A 22 6.95 6.83 2.23
N LEU A 23 7.26 7.98 1.63
CA LEU A 23 8.65 8.38 1.35
C LEU A 23 9.49 8.61 2.62
N HIS A 24 8.85 9.01 3.71
CA HIS A 24 9.52 9.20 5.00
C HIS A 24 9.73 7.88 5.75
N ILE A 25 8.69 7.04 5.81
CA ILE A 25 8.66 5.80 6.58
C ILE A 25 9.56 4.73 5.95
N PHE A 26 9.60 4.66 4.61
CA PHE A 26 10.40 3.69 3.89
C PHE A 26 11.83 4.23 3.65
N PRO A 27 12.89 3.63 4.24
CA PRO A 27 14.24 4.17 4.13
C PRO A 27 14.75 4.18 2.69
N LYS A 28 15.34 5.31 2.26
CA LYS A 28 15.90 5.52 0.92
C LYS A 28 14.87 5.37 -0.21
N SER A 29 13.58 5.42 0.10
CA SER A 29 12.52 5.43 -0.90
C SER A 29 12.55 6.73 -1.70
N PHE A 30 12.07 6.67 -2.94
CA PHE A 30 12.03 7.80 -3.86
C PHE A 30 10.99 7.57 -4.96
N ILE A 31 10.60 8.63 -5.65
CA ILE A 31 9.82 8.54 -6.89
C ILE A 31 10.78 8.73 -8.06
N ASN A 32 10.76 7.81 -9.03
CA ASN A 32 11.63 7.88 -10.20
C ASN A 32 10.96 8.65 -11.37
N ARG A 33 11.69 8.81 -12.48
CA ARG A 33 11.20 9.54 -13.67
C ARG A 33 10.04 8.84 -14.40
N ASN A 34 9.79 7.57 -14.11
CA ASN A 34 8.71 6.77 -14.70
C ASN A 34 7.42 6.82 -13.86
N ASN A 35 7.35 7.72 -12.86
CA ASN A 35 6.24 7.82 -11.91
C ASN A 35 6.06 6.53 -11.06
N GLU A 36 7.16 5.86 -10.73
CA GLU A 36 7.16 4.73 -9.80
C GLU A 36 7.61 5.19 -8.43
N ILE A 37 6.82 4.85 -7.40
CA ILE A 37 7.28 4.96 -6.02
C ILE A 37 8.09 3.72 -5.66
N ILE A 38 9.40 3.92 -5.53
CA ILE A 38 10.35 2.89 -5.11
C ILE A 38 10.40 2.90 -3.58
N LEU A 39 9.79 1.89 -2.94
CA LEU A 39 9.67 1.81 -1.47
C LEU A 39 10.84 1.05 -0.84
N GLU A 40 11.39 0.05 -1.52
CA GLU A 40 12.65 -0.59 -1.11
C GLU A 40 13.55 -0.78 -2.34
N PRO A 41 14.58 0.08 -2.51
CA PRO A 41 15.39 0.08 -3.73
C PRO A 41 16.23 -1.17 -3.97
N ARG A 42 16.71 -1.86 -2.94
CA ARG A 42 17.67 -2.97 -3.12
C ARG A 42 17.04 -4.20 -3.76
N ASN A 43 15.80 -4.51 -3.39
CA ASN A 43 15.05 -5.65 -3.90
C ASN A 43 13.97 -5.22 -4.90
N ASN A 44 13.98 -3.94 -5.30
CA ASN A 44 13.04 -3.36 -6.25
C ASN A 44 11.57 -3.60 -5.83
N VAL A 45 11.22 -3.15 -4.63
CA VAL A 45 9.83 -3.13 -4.14
C VAL A 45 9.22 -1.78 -4.50
N TYR A 46 8.29 -1.77 -5.44
CA TYR A 46 7.71 -0.56 -6.00
C TYR A 46 6.32 -0.79 -6.58
N PHE A 47 5.65 0.30 -6.95
CA PHE A 47 4.55 0.29 -7.91
C PHE A 47 4.48 1.63 -8.65
N ARG A 48 3.77 1.64 -9.78
CA ARG A 48 3.48 2.85 -10.55
C ARG A 48 2.38 3.66 -9.86
N LEU A 49 2.57 4.97 -9.76
CA LEU A 49 1.57 5.94 -9.31
C LEU A 49 0.61 6.36 -10.43
N ASP A 50 0.75 5.78 -11.62
CA ASP A 50 -0.23 5.94 -12.69
C ASP A 50 -1.58 5.35 -12.24
N GLU A 51 -2.66 6.10 -12.48
CA GLU A 51 -4.03 5.77 -12.06
C GLU A 51 -4.17 5.64 -10.53
N VAL A 52 -3.41 6.43 -9.79
CA VAL A 52 -3.51 6.57 -8.33
C VAL A 52 -3.91 7.99 -8.00
N ASP A 53 -5.22 8.25 -7.99
CA ASP A 53 -5.76 9.60 -7.78
C ASP A 53 -6.18 9.84 -6.32
N THR A 54 -6.45 8.76 -5.58
CA THR A 54 -6.96 8.84 -4.20
C THR A 54 -6.09 8.09 -3.20
N VAL A 55 -6.28 8.40 -1.92
CA VAL A 55 -5.71 7.62 -0.81
C VAL A 55 -6.15 6.16 -0.88
N MET A 56 -7.39 5.89 -1.32
CA MET A 56 -7.90 4.52 -1.47
C MET A 56 -7.15 3.76 -2.56
N ASP A 57 -6.90 4.38 -3.71
CA ASP A 57 -6.11 3.78 -4.79
C ASP A 57 -4.69 3.46 -4.34
N PHE A 58 -4.07 4.38 -3.60
CA PHE A 58 -2.74 4.18 -3.05
C PHE A 58 -2.70 2.96 -2.12
N LYS A 59 -3.66 2.86 -1.19
CA LYS A 59 -3.78 1.71 -0.30
C LYS A 59 -4.03 0.41 -1.08
N CYS A 60 -4.88 0.44 -2.10
CA CYS A 60 -5.10 -0.73 -2.96
C CYS A 60 -3.79 -1.18 -3.64
N LYS A 61 -2.99 -0.25 -4.19
CA LYS A 61 -1.68 -0.57 -4.77
C LYS A 61 -0.70 -1.11 -3.73
N MET A 62 -0.71 -0.61 -2.50
CA MET A 62 0.10 -1.16 -1.41
C MET A 62 -0.21 -2.66 -1.21
N PHE A 63 -1.49 -3.03 -1.09
CA PHE A 63 -1.88 -4.45 -0.95
C PHE A 63 -1.57 -5.27 -2.20
N ALA A 64 -1.83 -4.73 -3.40
CA ALA A 64 -1.60 -5.43 -4.65
C ALA A 64 -0.11 -5.76 -4.88
N TRP A 65 0.78 -4.79 -4.64
CA TRP A 65 2.17 -4.88 -5.10
C TRP A 65 3.19 -5.18 -4.00
N LEU A 66 2.89 -4.90 -2.72
CA LEU A 66 3.83 -5.19 -1.62
C LEU A 66 3.54 -6.50 -0.89
N SER A 67 2.32 -7.03 -1.00
CA SER A 67 1.96 -8.29 -0.34
C SER A 67 2.83 -9.46 -0.79
N ARG A 68 3.08 -9.59 -2.09
CA ARG A 68 3.95 -10.65 -2.63
C ARG A 68 5.41 -10.53 -2.17
N PRO A 69 6.11 -9.38 -2.32
CA PRO A 69 7.44 -9.20 -1.77
C PRO A 69 7.52 -9.59 -0.29
N ILE A 70 6.60 -9.12 0.53
CA ILE A 70 6.61 -9.39 1.98
C ILE A 70 6.37 -10.88 2.27
N ALA A 71 5.36 -11.49 1.66
CA ALA A 71 4.98 -12.87 1.93
C ALA A 71 6.05 -13.86 1.42
N LYS A 72 6.50 -13.69 0.17
CA LYS A 72 7.28 -14.71 -0.57
C LYS A 72 8.55 -14.18 -1.26
N GLY A 73 8.64 -12.89 -1.58
CA GLY A 73 9.70 -12.37 -2.46
C GLY A 73 10.99 -11.95 -1.75
N LEU A 74 10.91 -11.54 -0.49
CA LEU A 74 12.02 -10.97 0.26
C LEU A 74 12.67 -12.00 1.21
N ASN A 75 13.99 -11.92 1.36
CA ASN A 75 14.72 -12.77 2.29
C ASN A 75 14.46 -12.40 3.77
N LYS A 76 14.96 -13.22 4.70
CA LYS A 76 14.77 -13.06 6.16
C LYS A 76 15.27 -11.73 6.73
N TYR A 77 16.17 -11.04 6.02
CA TYR A 77 16.62 -9.71 6.39
C TYR A 77 15.64 -8.63 5.93
N TRP A 78 15.11 -8.71 4.71
CA TRP A 78 14.31 -7.62 4.12
C TRP A 78 12.83 -7.69 4.43
N TRP A 79 12.20 -8.87 4.43
CA TRP A 79 10.74 -8.95 4.62
C TRP A 79 10.26 -8.32 5.94
N PRO A 80 10.94 -8.47 7.10
CA PRO A 80 10.45 -7.87 8.35
C PRO A 80 10.52 -6.35 8.33
N ARG A 81 11.53 -5.79 7.66
CA ARG A 81 11.72 -4.34 7.54
C ARG A 81 10.65 -3.70 6.66
N VAL A 82 10.38 -4.31 5.51
CA VAL A 82 9.33 -3.84 4.59
C VAL A 82 7.95 -4.00 5.23
N LEU A 83 7.70 -5.10 5.96
CA LEU A 83 6.44 -5.28 6.70
C LEU A 83 6.27 -4.25 7.82
N ALA A 84 7.34 -3.91 8.55
CA ALA A 84 7.27 -2.88 9.59
C ALA A 84 6.86 -1.52 9.02
N CYS A 85 7.52 -1.08 7.93
CA CYS A 85 7.15 0.16 7.24
C CYS A 85 5.71 0.11 6.67
N PHE A 86 5.30 -1.03 6.12
CA PHE A 86 3.93 -1.24 5.63
C PHE A 86 2.90 -1.07 6.75
N ASN A 87 3.14 -1.73 7.89
CA ASN A 87 2.28 -1.67 9.06
C ASN A 87 2.23 -0.26 9.68
N GLU A 88 3.37 0.42 9.75
CA GLU A 88 3.44 1.80 10.23
C GLU A 88 2.63 2.75 9.34
N LEU A 89 2.81 2.67 8.01
CA LEU A 89 2.13 3.54 7.05
C LEU A 89 0.61 3.34 7.06
N LEU A 90 0.15 2.08 7.12
CA LEU A 90 -1.28 1.74 7.06
C LEU A 90 -1.94 1.64 8.44
N ARG A 91 -1.18 1.84 9.52
CA ARG A 91 -1.59 1.70 10.92
C ARG A 91 -2.17 0.32 11.22
N THR A 92 -1.48 -0.71 10.77
CA THR A 92 -1.84 -2.12 10.95
C THR A 92 -0.78 -2.85 11.78
N ASN A 93 -1.04 -4.11 12.11
CA ASN A 93 -0.06 -4.97 12.78
C ASN A 93 -0.05 -6.37 12.16
N PHE A 94 -0.09 -6.45 10.82
CA PHE A 94 -0.10 -7.72 10.13
C PHE A 94 1.17 -8.52 10.40
N THR A 95 0.98 -9.81 10.58
CA THR A 95 2.02 -10.81 10.66
C THR A 95 2.41 -11.30 9.27
N LYS A 96 3.54 -12.01 9.17
CA LYS A 96 3.95 -12.62 7.91
C LYS A 96 2.91 -13.61 7.37
N ASP A 97 2.27 -14.36 8.25
CA ASP A 97 1.29 -15.39 7.87
C ASP A 97 0.02 -14.74 7.31
N GLU A 98 -0.44 -13.64 7.90
CA GLU A 98 -1.54 -12.85 7.34
C GLU A 98 -1.20 -12.26 5.97
N MET A 99 0.06 -11.85 5.75
CA MET A 99 0.50 -11.36 4.45
C MET A 99 0.43 -12.44 3.35
N TYR A 100 0.53 -13.73 3.68
CA TYR A 100 0.26 -14.79 2.70
C TYR A 100 -1.20 -14.81 2.26
N LEU A 101 -2.14 -14.66 3.20
CA LEU A 101 -3.57 -14.62 2.87
C LEU A 101 -3.93 -13.34 2.12
N ILE A 102 -3.41 -12.19 2.55
CA ILE A 102 -3.54 -10.91 1.85
C ILE A 102 -3.00 -11.03 0.42
N TYR A 103 -1.82 -11.61 0.22
CA TYR A 103 -1.28 -11.82 -1.11
C TYR A 103 -2.16 -12.73 -1.95
N ASP A 104 -2.64 -13.85 -1.40
CA ASP A 104 -3.50 -14.81 -2.11
C ASP A 104 -4.80 -14.14 -2.61
N ARG A 105 -5.38 -13.27 -1.79
CA ARG A 105 -6.72 -12.72 -2.03
C ARG A 105 -6.72 -11.35 -2.71
N LEU A 106 -5.70 -10.53 -2.48
CA LEU A 106 -5.63 -9.12 -2.88
C LEU A 106 -4.40 -8.81 -3.75
N GLY A 107 -3.41 -9.70 -3.80
CA GLY A 107 -2.17 -9.51 -4.56
C GLY A 107 -2.42 -9.36 -6.06
N ASN A 108 -1.53 -8.62 -6.73
CA ASN A 108 -1.60 -8.28 -8.15
C ASN A 108 -2.97 -7.72 -8.57
N ASP A 109 -3.68 -7.07 -7.64
CA ASP A 109 -4.99 -6.46 -7.86
C ASP A 109 -6.06 -7.44 -8.39
N VAL A 110 -5.96 -8.72 -8.01
CA VAL A 110 -6.86 -9.78 -8.51
C VAL A 110 -8.34 -9.52 -8.21
N ASN A 111 -8.62 -8.76 -7.15
CA ASN A 111 -9.98 -8.36 -6.77
C ASN A 111 -10.00 -6.98 -6.09
N ARG A 112 -10.04 -5.91 -6.90
CA ARG A 112 -10.11 -4.53 -6.40
C ARG A 112 -11.29 -4.29 -5.46
N LYS A 113 -12.48 -4.81 -5.79
CA LYS A 113 -13.70 -4.62 -4.98
C LYS A 113 -13.54 -5.23 -3.59
N LEU A 114 -12.92 -6.41 -3.48
CA LEU A 114 -12.62 -7.03 -2.19
C LEU A 114 -11.57 -6.21 -1.43
N THR A 115 -10.55 -5.70 -2.12
CA THR A 115 -9.50 -4.86 -1.50
C THR A 115 -10.09 -3.60 -0.87
N VAL A 116 -10.99 -2.91 -1.58
CA VAL A 116 -11.70 -1.74 -1.06
C VAL A 116 -12.51 -2.11 0.19
N LYS A 117 -13.34 -3.17 0.11
CA LYS A 117 -14.11 -3.64 1.27
C LYS A 117 -13.23 -3.99 2.48
N PHE A 118 -12.07 -4.60 2.22
CA PHE A 118 -11.10 -4.94 3.26
C PHE A 118 -10.50 -3.68 3.92
N ILE A 119 -10.21 -2.64 3.15
CA ILE A 119 -9.71 -1.36 3.70
C ILE A 119 -10.82 -0.65 4.49
N GLU A 120 -12.03 -0.59 3.96
CA GLU A 120 -13.18 0.09 4.57
C GLU A 120 -13.64 -0.60 5.87
N SER A 121 -13.48 -1.92 5.98
CA SER A 121 -13.78 -2.66 7.21
C SER A 121 -12.76 -2.45 8.33
N GLY A 122 -11.71 -1.66 8.09
CA GLY A 122 -10.59 -1.55 9.04
C GLY A 122 -9.70 -2.78 9.03
N TYR A 123 -9.56 -3.43 7.87
CA TYR A 123 -8.70 -4.60 7.65
C TYR A 123 -9.18 -5.90 8.29
N ASP A 124 -10.49 -6.14 8.27
CA ASP A 124 -11.08 -7.38 8.77
C ASP A 124 -10.60 -8.62 7.97
N MET A 125 -9.75 -9.43 8.59
CA MET A 125 -9.16 -10.64 8.00
C MET A 125 -10.20 -11.73 7.71
N GLU A 126 -11.38 -11.71 8.33
CA GLU A 126 -12.45 -12.67 8.03
C GLU A 126 -12.94 -12.54 6.58
N LEU A 127 -12.91 -11.33 6.00
CA LEU A 127 -13.28 -11.10 4.59
C LEU A 127 -12.36 -11.83 3.59
N LEU A 128 -11.14 -12.18 4.03
CA LEU A 128 -10.14 -12.85 3.21
C LEU A 128 -10.12 -14.36 3.44
N LYS A 129 -10.88 -14.89 4.39
CA LYS A 129 -11.04 -16.34 4.57
C LYS A 129 -12.02 -16.90 3.53
N ARG A 130 -12.00 -18.22 3.35
CA ARG A 130 -12.92 -18.95 2.46
C ARG A 130 -13.82 -19.83 3.29
#